data_AF-A0AAI9X8S8-F1
#
_entry.id   AF-A0AAI9X8S8-F1
#
_cell.length_a   1.000
_cell.length_b   1.000
_cell.length_c   1.000
_cell.angle_alpha   90.00
_cell.angle_beta   90.00
_cell.angle_gamma   90.00
#
_symmetry.space_group_name_H-M   'P 1'
#
loop_
_entity.id
_entity.type
_entity.pdbx_description
1 polymer ?
#
loop_
_entity_poly.entity_id
_entity_poly.type
_entity_poly.pdbx_seq_one_letter_code
_entity_poly.pdbx_strand_id
1 'polypeptide(L)'
;DILSRLDLSKPREATSAQRRIFSDSLSRAVGEGAQSSYRARSRAPLPARKVELKLGPTLGRQAHVEPERGTDLGGALRRLQATLSQNRVRADAHEQKFHVRRGMVRKQKKMQRWKKLFKFSFQGTVKKIQRMQAQGW
;
A
#
# COMPACT_ATOMS: atom_id res chain seq x y z
N ASP A 1 -14.72 3.37 -16.58
CA ASP A 1 -13.49 2.73 -16.06
C ASP A 1 -12.25 3.47 -16.45
N ILE A 2 -11.48 3.93 -15.45
CA ILE A 2 -10.22 4.67 -15.62
C ILE A 2 -9.06 3.69 -15.95
N LEU A 3 -9.23 2.41 -15.62
CA LEU A 3 -8.21 1.37 -15.77
C LEU A 3 -7.99 0.90 -17.22
N SER A 4 -8.90 1.19 -18.15
CA SER A 4 -8.75 0.83 -19.58
C SER A 4 -7.98 1.87 -20.40
N ARG A 5 -7.63 3.02 -19.82
CA ARG A 5 -6.91 4.11 -20.53
C ARG A 5 -5.39 4.09 -20.35
N LEU A 6 -4.86 3.19 -19.53
CA LEU A 6 -3.43 3.07 -19.27
C LEU A 6 -2.87 1.86 -20.02
N ASP A 7 -2.71 1.98 -21.34
CA ASP A 7 -1.93 1.03 -22.14
C ASP A 7 -0.43 1.29 -21.91
N LEU A 8 0.15 0.60 -20.92
CA LEU A 8 1.58 0.67 -20.57
C LEU A 8 2.49 -0.14 -21.52
N SER A 9 1.96 -0.71 -22.60
CA SER A 9 2.67 -1.64 -23.49
C SER A 9 3.13 -1.03 -24.81
N LYS A 10 2.83 0.24 -25.10
CA LYS A 10 3.22 0.87 -26.38
C LYS A 10 4.61 1.50 -26.26
N PRO A 11 5.65 1.02 -26.97
CA PRO A 11 6.92 1.72 -27.04
C PRO A 11 6.73 3.05 -27.78
N ARG A 12 7.32 4.12 -27.25
CA ARG A 12 7.39 5.45 -27.89
C ARG A 12 8.11 5.33 -29.24
N GLU A 13 7.40 5.59 -30.33
CA GLU A 13 8.02 5.74 -31.66
C GLU A 13 8.82 7.03 -31.68
N ALA A 14 10.16 6.90 -31.67
CA ALA A 14 11.07 7.99 -31.96
C ALA A 14 11.13 8.18 -33.48
N THR A 15 10.63 9.33 -33.96
CA THR A 15 10.81 9.77 -35.34
C THR A 15 12.29 10.11 -35.55
N SER A 16 13.02 9.24 -36.26
CA SER A 16 14.39 9.51 -36.69
C SER A 16 14.41 9.80 -38.19
N ALA A 17 14.83 11.02 -38.50
CA ALA A 17 14.98 11.53 -39.85
C ALA A 17 16.04 10.77 -40.66
N GLN A 18 15.77 10.66 -41.96
CA GLN A 18 16.67 10.43 -43.09
C GLN A 18 18.16 10.19 -42.78
N ARG A 19 18.65 8.99 -43.09
CA ARG A 19 20.05 8.77 -43.51
C ARG A 19 20.14 7.83 -44.72
N ARG A 20 20.48 8.46 -45.84
CA ARG A 20 21.29 8.06 -47.00
C ARG A 20 21.13 6.65 -47.56
N ILE A 21 20.56 6.68 -48.76
CA ILE A 21 20.61 5.70 -49.85
C ILE A 21 22.07 5.68 -50.38
N PHE A 22 22.65 4.49 -50.50
CA PHE A 22 23.83 4.06 -51.28
C PHE A 22 24.97 3.35 -50.50
N SER A 23 25.36 2.23 -51.12
CA SER A 23 26.41 1.26 -50.81
C SER A 23 26.18 0.39 -49.56
N ASP A 24 25.77 -0.86 -49.80
CA ASP A 24 26.46 -2.08 -49.34
C ASP A 24 25.44 -3.24 -49.15
N SER A 25 25.00 -3.84 -50.28
CA SER A 25 23.91 -4.83 -50.31
C SER A 25 24.36 -6.26 -49.99
N LEU A 26 25.67 -6.53 -49.91
CA LEU A 26 26.20 -7.87 -49.61
C LEU A 26 26.53 -8.05 -48.12
N SER A 27 26.99 -7.00 -47.43
CA SER A 27 27.30 -7.08 -45.98
C SER A 27 26.04 -7.18 -45.10
N ARG A 28 24.89 -6.72 -45.58
CA ARG A 28 23.63 -6.66 -44.80
C ARG A 28 22.92 -8.02 -44.68
N ALA A 29 23.03 -8.87 -45.70
CA ALA A 29 22.31 -10.14 -45.76
C ALA A 29 22.79 -11.18 -44.73
N VAL A 30 24.08 -11.18 -44.41
CA VAL A 30 24.67 -12.09 -43.41
C VAL A 30 24.41 -11.61 -41.98
N GLY A 31 24.35 -10.29 -41.78
CA GLY A 31 23.95 -9.69 -40.51
C GLY A 31 22.49 -10.01 -40.18
N GLU A 32 21.55 -9.76 -41.09
CA GLU A 32 20.11 -9.85 -40.79
C GLU A 32 19.64 -11.26 -40.37
N GLY A 33 20.27 -12.35 -40.85
CA GLY A 33 19.96 -13.72 -40.43
C GLY A 33 20.41 -14.04 -38.99
N ALA A 34 21.62 -13.61 -38.60
CA ALA A 34 22.09 -13.71 -37.22
C ALA A 34 21.31 -12.77 -36.30
N GLN A 35 20.85 -11.63 -36.82
CA GLN A 35 20.09 -10.63 -36.08
C GLN A 35 18.62 -10.95 -35.83
N SER A 36 18.01 -11.71 -36.74
CA SER A 36 16.62 -12.13 -36.62
C SER A 36 16.42 -13.15 -35.50
N SER A 37 17.35 -14.11 -35.35
CA SER A 37 17.25 -15.18 -34.34
C SER A 37 17.43 -14.68 -32.90
N TYR A 38 18.32 -13.71 -32.67
CA TYR A 38 18.47 -13.11 -31.34
C TYR A 38 17.34 -12.12 -31.02
N ARG A 39 16.83 -11.34 -32.00
CA ARG A 39 15.71 -10.41 -31.78
C ARG A 39 14.39 -11.15 -31.52
N ALA A 40 14.17 -12.27 -32.21
CA ALA A 40 13.01 -13.13 -32.00
C ALA A 40 13.04 -13.78 -30.60
N ARG A 41 14.23 -14.17 -30.12
CA ARG A 41 14.40 -14.79 -28.79
C ARG A 41 14.40 -13.76 -27.65
N SER A 42 14.81 -12.51 -27.89
CA SER A 42 14.72 -11.41 -26.92
C SER A 42 13.35 -10.73 -26.83
N ARG A 43 12.45 -11.01 -27.78
CA ARG A 43 11.05 -10.51 -27.78
C ARG A 43 10.04 -11.55 -27.28
N ALA A 44 10.48 -12.78 -27.02
CA ALA A 44 9.69 -13.72 -26.26
C ALA A 44 9.53 -13.15 -24.83
N PRO A 45 8.30 -12.83 -24.38
CA PRO A 45 8.08 -12.45 -23.00
C PRO A 45 8.59 -13.59 -22.14
N LEU A 46 9.54 -13.32 -21.24
CA LEU A 46 9.88 -14.26 -20.17
C LEU A 46 8.56 -14.72 -19.54
N PRO A 47 8.36 -16.03 -19.28
CA PRO A 47 7.11 -16.49 -18.69
C PRO A 47 6.90 -15.73 -17.39
N ALA A 48 5.97 -14.78 -17.42
CA ALA A 48 5.63 -13.97 -16.26
C ALA A 48 5.11 -14.95 -15.22
N ARG A 49 5.97 -15.33 -14.27
CA ARG A 49 5.57 -16.15 -13.14
C ARG A 49 4.41 -15.43 -12.49
N LYS A 50 3.20 -15.98 -12.64
CA LYS A 50 2.02 -15.43 -11.96
C LYS A 50 2.23 -15.71 -10.48
N VAL A 51 2.71 -14.70 -9.75
CA VAL A 51 2.80 -14.78 -8.29
C VAL A 51 1.37 -14.75 -7.77
N GLU A 52 0.89 -15.89 -7.32
CA GLU A 52 -0.40 -15.96 -6.63
C GLU A 52 -0.26 -15.29 -5.27
N LEU A 53 -0.70 -14.02 -5.19
CA LEU A 53 -0.75 -13.29 -3.94
C LEU A 53 -1.86 -13.87 -3.07
N LYS A 54 -1.54 -14.30 -1.85
CA LYS A 54 -2.54 -14.73 -0.85
C LYS A 54 -3.27 -13.51 -0.28
N LEU A 55 -4.26 -13.02 -1.01
CA LEU A 55 -5.12 -11.90 -0.61
C LEU A 55 -6.18 -12.36 0.40
N GLY A 56 -5.76 -12.59 1.64
CA GLY A 56 -6.66 -12.94 2.74
C GLY A 56 -6.76 -11.82 3.79
N PRO A 57 -7.69 -11.93 4.76
CA PRO A 57 -7.79 -11.02 5.91
C PRO A 57 -6.51 -10.94 6.77
N THR A 58 -5.56 -11.85 6.58
CA THR A 58 -4.28 -11.91 7.27
C THR A 58 -3.26 -10.94 6.66
N LEU A 59 -3.39 -10.56 5.39
CA LEU A 59 -2.41 -9.74 4.66
C LEU A 59 -2.13 -8.41 5.38
N GLY A 60 -3.19 -7.71 5.82
CA GLY A 60 -3.07 -6.45 6.57
C GLY A 60 -2.61 -6.61 8.03
N ARG A 61 -2.37 -7.84 8.48
CA ARG A 61 -1.92 -8.20 9.84
C ARG A 61 -0.55 -8.87 9.83
N GLN A 62 0.20 -8.71 8.74
CA GLN A 62 1.57 -9.20 8.60
C GLN A 62 2.56 -8.07 8.88
N ALA A 63 3.71 -8.42 9.46
CA ALA A 63 4.85 -7.53 9.63
C ALA A 63 6.09 -8.28 9.14
N HIS A 64 6.80 -7.70 8.17
CA HIS A 64 8.05 -8.25 7.67
C HIS A 64 9.18 -7.91 8.64
N VAL A 65 10.03 -8.90 8.91
CA VAL A 65 11.24 -8.77 9.72
C VAL A 65 12.41 -8.71 8.76
N GLU A 66 13.09 -7.57 8.73
CA GLU A 66 14.23 -7.31 7.85
C GLU A 66 15.33 -6.68 8.72
N PRO A 67 16.19 -7.50 9.36
CA PRO A 67 17.24 -7.02 10.26
C PRO A 67 18.21 -6.06 9.55
N GLU A 68 18.54 -6.36 8.28
CA GLU A 68 19.38 -5.51 7.41
C GLU A 68 18.80 -4.10 7.21
N ARG A 69 17.48 -3.94 7.34
CA ARG A 69 16.78 -2.65 7.20
C ARG A 69 16.42 -2.03 8.55
N GLY A 70 17.06 -2.48 9.63
CA GLY A 70 16.83 -2.00 10.99
C GLY A 70 15.48 -2.42 11.59
N THR A 71 14.83 -3.44 11.02
CA THR A 71 13.57 -3.97 11.54
C THR A 71 13.80 -5.33 12.19
N ASP A 72 14.34 -5.30 13.40
CA ASP A 72 14.51 -6.50 14.23
C ASP A 72 13.15 -7.11 14.61
N LEU A 73 13.15 -8.39 14.99
CA LEU A 73 11.95 -9.12 15.40
C LEU A 73 11.16 -8.36 16.48
N GLY A 74 11.83 -7.84 17.50
CA GLY A 74 11.19 -7.09 18.57
C GLY A 74 10.57 -5.77 18.10
N GLY A 75 11.16 -5.12 17.10
CA GLY A 75 10.58 -3.93 16.45
C GLY A 75 9.34 -4.28 15.63
N ALA A 76 9.41 -5.34 14.82
CA ALA A 76 8.31 -5.82 14.01
C ALA A 76 7.10 -6.23 14.85
N LEU A 77 7.30 -6.95 15.97
CA LEU A 77 6.22 -7.37 16.87
C LEU A 77 5.53 -6.17 17.54
N ARG A 78 6.30 -5.17 17.99
CA ARG A 78 5.73 -3.92 18.55
C ARG A 78 4.92 -3.17 17.51
N ARG A 79 5.43 -3.08 16.27
CA ARG A 79 4.71 -2.46 15.15
C ARG A 79 3.41 -3.20 14.85
N LEU A 80 3.44 -4.54 14.79
CA LEU A 80 2.26 -5.36 14.59
C LEU A 80 1.22 -5.13 15.71
N GLN A 81 1.65 -5.10 16.97
CA GLN A 81 0.76 -4.82 18.09
C GLN A 81 0.12 -3.42 18.00
N ALA A 82 0.88 -2.40 17.60
CA ALA A 82 0.36 -1.05 17.37
C ALA A 82 -0.70 -1.05 16.26
N THR A 83 -0.44 -1.71 15.12
CA THR A 83 -1.39 -1.84 14.01
C THR A 83 -2.68 -2.56 14.45
N LEU A 84 -2.57 -3.67 15.17
CA LEU A 84 -3.74 -4.40 15.69
C LEU A 84 -4.54 -3.57 16.70
N SER A 85 -3.88 -2.75 17.52
CA SER A 85 -4.51 -1.85 18.48
C SER A 85 -5.24 -0.69 17.80
N GLN A 86 -4.62 -0.06 16.81
CA GLN A 86 -5.24 1.00 15.99
C GLN A 86 -6.51 0.51 15.30
N ASN A 87 -6.46 -0.72 14.75
CA ASN A 87 -7.59 -1.38 14.11
C ASN A 87 -8.59 -2.00 15.09
N ARG A 88 -8.36 -1.91 16.41
CA ARG A 88 -9.25 -2.42 17.47
C ARG A 88 -9.61 -3.91 17.39
N VAL A 89 -8.79 -4.72 16.73
CA VAL A 89 -9.07 -6.15 16.48
C VAL A 89 -9.38 -6.93 17.77
N ARG A 90 -8.64 -6.66 18.85
CA ARG A 90 -8.87 -7.30 20.16
C ARG A 90 -10.20 -6.90 20.80
N ALA A 91 -10.59 -5.64 20.66
CA ALA A 91 -11.86 -5.15 21.20
C ALA A 91 -13.03 -5.76 20.43
N ASP A 92 -12.93 -5.79 19.10
CA ASP A 92 -13.95 -6.39 18.24
C ASP A 92 -14.13 -7.89 18.54
N ALA A 93 -13.03 -8.63 18.72
CA ALA A 93 -13.07 -10.04 19.10
C ALA A 93 -13.78 -10.26 20.45
N HIS A 94 -13.56 -9.38 21.43
CA HIS A 94 -14.26 -9.45 22.72
C HIS A 94 -15.74 -9.06 22.60
N GLU A 95 -16.07 -8.03 21.83
CA GLU A 95 -17.45 -7.61 21.58
C GLU A 95 -18.26 -8.67 20.82
N GLN A 96 -17.62 -9.43 19.94
CA GLN A 96 -18.24 -10.51 19.17
C GLN A 96 -18.43 -11.81 19.97
N LYS A 97 -17.80 -11.95 21.14
CA LYS A 97 -17.87 -13.17 21.95
C LYS A 97 -19.29 -13.54 22.37
N PHE A 98 -20.15 -12.55 22.57
CA PHE A 98 -21.55 -12.75 22.98
C PHE A 98 -22.49 -11.87 22.18
N HIS A 99 -23.67 -12.40 21.88
CA HIS A 99 -24.72 -11.60 21.25
C HIS A 99 -25.21 -10.50 22.19
N VAL A 100 -25.27 -9.27 21.68
CA VAL A 100 -25.91 -8.15 22.36
C VAL A 100 -27.03 -7.60 21.49
N ARG A 101 -28.22 -7.44 22.08
CA ARG A 101 -29.37 -6.88 21.36
C ARG A 101 -29.06 -5.48 20.81
N ARG A 102 -29.53 -5.20 19.59
CA ARG A 102 -29.30 -3.94 18.87
C ARG A 102 -29.58 -2.68 19.71
N GLY A 103 -30.66 -2.67 20.50
CA GLY A 103 -31.01 -1.52 21.35
C GLY A 103 -29.96 -1.20 22.40
N MET A 104 -29.36 -2.23 23.00
CA MET A 104 -28.30 -2.08 24.01
C MET A 104 -27.01 -1.57 23.36
N VAL A 105 -26.62 -2.12 22.21
CA VAL A 105 -25.46 -1.64 21.42
C VAL A 105 -25.60 -0.15 21.08
N ARG A 106 -26.79 0.30 20.65
CA ARG A 106 -27.06 1.72 20.35
C ARG A 106 -26.89 2.61 21.57
N LYS A 107 -27.45 2.21 22.72
CA LYS A 107 -27.32 2.94 24.00
C LYS A 107 -25.86 3.04 24.44
N GLN A 108 -25.12 1.92 24.41
CA GLN A 108 -23.71 1.89 24.75
C GLN A 108 -22.87 2.78 23.82
N LYS A 109 -23.11 2.70 22.50
CA LYS A 109 -22.42 3.54 21.52
C LYS A 109 -22.68 5.04 21.73
N LYS A 110 -23.93 5.42 22.05
CA LYS A 110 -24.29 6.81 22.41
C LYS A 110 -23.53 7.29 23.65
N MET A 111 -23.55 6.49 24.72
CA MET A 111 -22.82 6.79 25.96
C MET A 111 -21.31 6.92 25.71
N GLN A 112 -20.71 6.00 24.96
CA GLN A 112 -19.27 6.03 24.66
C GLN A 112 -18.88 7.25 23.83
N ARG A 113 -19.70 7.64 22.84
CA ARG A 113 -19.48 8.87 22.06
C ARG A 113 -19.52 10.10 22.95
N TRP A 114 -20.51 10.19 23.83
CA TRP A 114 -20.63 11.31 24.77
C TRP A 114 -19.43 11.40 25.71
N LYS A 115 -19.01 10.28 26.32
CA LYS A 115 -17.81 10.24 27.18
C LYS A 115 -16.55 10.70 26.46
N LYS A 116 -16.37 10.30 25.19
CA LYS A 116 -15.24 10.73 24.35
C LYS A 116 -15.28 12.23 24.06
N LEU A 117 -16.45 12.76 23.70
CA LEU A 117 -16.63 14.18 23.41
C LEU A 117 -16.43 15.03 24.66
N PHE A 118 -17.01 14.62 25.80
CA PHE A 118 -16.82 15.27 27.09
C PHE A 118 -15.35 15.30 27.49
N LYS A 119 -14.63 14.17 27.40
CA LYS A 119 -13.20 14.13 27.69
C LYS A 119 -12.41 15.10 26.79
N PHE A 120 -12.72 15.13 25.49
CA PHE A 120 -12.05 16.01 24.54
C PHE A 120 -12.28 17.49 24.87
N SER A 121 -13.53 17.91 25.08
CA SER A 121 -13.85 19.30 25.41
C SER A 121 -13.27 19.70 26.77
N PHE A 122 -13.38 18.83 27.78
CA PHE A 122 -12.84 19.08 29.11
C PHE A 122 -11.31 19.27 29.08
N GLN A 123 -10.58 18.42 28.36
CA GLN A 123 -9.13 18.60 28.17
C GLN A 123 -8.79 19.91 27.47
N GLY A 124 -9.62 20.35 26.51
CA GLY A 124 -9.48 21.66 25.87
C GLY A 124 -9.66 22.82 26.85
N THR A 125 -10.68 22.75 27.69
CA THR A 125 -10.94 23.76 28.74
C THR A 125 -9.80 23.82 29.74
N VAL A 126 -9.31 22.69 30.24
CA VAL A 126 -8.17 22.65 31.17
C VAL A 126 -6.92 23.27 30.55
N LYS A 127 -6.60 22.94 29.29
CA LYS A 127 -5.47 23.56 28.57
C LYS A 127 -5.63 25.07 28.41
N LYS A 128 -6.85 25.55 28.17
CA LYS A 128 -7.15 26.98 28.09
C LYS A 128 -6.91 27.66 29.44
N ILE A 129 -7.41 27.08 30.53
CA ILE A 129 -7.23 27.60 31.89
C ILE A 129 -5.74 27.65 32.23
N GLN A 130 -4.99 26.58 31.97
CA GLN A 130 -3.54 26.54 32.19
C GLN A 130 -2.80 27.65 31.41
N ARG A 131 -3.24 27.93 30.17
CA ARG A 131 -2.67 29.02 29.38
C ARG A 131 -2.99 30.39 29.96
N MET A 132 -4.22 30.62 30.42
CA MET A 132 -4.64 31.88 31.07
C MET A 132 -3.86 32.11 32.35
N GLN A 133 -3.75 31.06 33.18
CA GLN A 133 -2.95 31.08 34.41
C GLN A 133 -1.48 31.42 34.13
N ALA A 134 -0.87 30.85 33.09
CA ALA A 134 0.51 31.16 32.71
C ALA A 134 0.69 32.60 32.19
N GLN A 135 -0.38 33.22 31.68
CA GLN A 135 -0.40 34.62 31.26
C GLN A 135 -0.67 35.59 32.43
N GLY A 136 -0.99 35.07 33.63
CA GLY A 136 -1.30 35.87 34.81
C GLY A 136 -2.76 36.30 34.92
N TRP A 137 -3.67 35.68 34.15
CA TRP A 137 -5.12 35.81 34.30
C TRP A 137 -5.68 34.78 35.29
#